data_AF-A0A7X9A992-F1
#
_entry.id   AF-A0A7X9A992-F1
#
_cell.length_a   1.000
_cell.length_b   1.000
_cell.length_c   1.000
_cell.angle_alpha   90.00
_cell.angle_beta   90.00
_cell.angle_gamma   90.00
#
_symmetry.space_group_name_H-M   'P 1'
#
loop_
_entity.id
_entity.type
_entity.pdbx_description
1 polymer ?
#
loop_
_entity_poly.entity_id
_entity_poly.type
_entity_poly.pdbx_seq_one_letter_code
_entity_poly.pdbx_strand_id
1 'polypeptide(L)'
;MSSKNVDFFKKKNIWSTVKDDLLECYLVPYFSKIMATGKPTVYIDCFAGAGIFEDDTPGSPLIALNCLDKAMSGKRNVRNPKVYMKFIELHHVEELINNIPPNHRSKCQVIKGRYENHIKGILNHLKESGQSINLFLYIDPYGIKHLNAELFDWAAHIFNSAELLINFNSLGFFRNACRLNNTEVREKDITEGLEEYDRSIVKTT
;
A
#
# COMPACT_ATOMS: atom_id res chain seq x y z
N MET A 1 -8.71 -29.75 -6.87
CA MET A 1 -8.24 -29.44 -8.23
C MET A 1 -7.79 -27.99 -8.24
N SER A 2 -6.47 -27.82 -8.38
CA SER A 2 -5.74 -26.55 -8.31
C SER A 2 -5.58 -26.00 -9.73
N SER A 3 -6.23 -24.88 -10.02
CA SER A 3 -6.02 -24.14 -11.27
C SER A 3 -6.64 -22.75 -11.11
N LYS A 4 -5.83 -21.69 -11.26
CA LYS A 4 -6.15 -20.24 -11.41
C LYS A 4 -5.25 -19.27 -10.63
N ASN A 5 -4.04 -19.66 -10.21
CA ASN A 5 -3.05 -18.71 -9.64
C ASN A 5 -1.91 -18.32 -10.59
N VAL A 6 -1.92 -18.74 -11.86
CA VAL A 6 -0.76 -18.61 -12.77
C VAL A 6 -0.84 -17.38 -13.70
N ASP A 7 -1.95 -16.64 -13.71
CA ASP A 7 -2.15 -15.53 -14.67
C ASP A 7 -2.33 -14.13 -14.04
N PHE A 8 -2.27 -13.99 -12.71
CA PHE A 8 -2.45 -12.68 -12.06
C PHE A 8 -1.30 -11.70 -12.36
N PHE A 9 -0.10 -12.20 -12.69
CA PHE A 9 1.11 -11.41 -12.85
C PHE A 9 1.45 -11.03 -14.31
N LYS A 10 0.77 -11.60 -15.31
CA LYS A 10 1.14 -11.43 -16.74
C LYS A 10 0.76 -10.08 -17.35
N LYS A 11 -0.25 -9.40 -16.82
CA LYS A 11 -0.69 -8.08 -17.31
C LYS A 11 -1.41 -7.33 -16.20
N LYS A 12 -1.06 -6.06 -16.01
CA LYS A 12 -1.71 -5.21 -15.02
C LYS A 12 -3.20 -5.05 -15.33
N ASN A 13 -4.04 -5.56 -14.42
CA ASN A 13 -5.48 -5.42 -14.54
C ASN A 13 -5.92 -3.97 -14.32
N ILE A 14 -7.09 -3.58 -14.86
CA ILE A 14 -7.62 -2.19 -14.75
C ILE A 14 -7.70 -1.73 -13.29
N TRP A 15 -8.17 -2.60 -12.39
CA TRP A 15 -8.24 -2.30 -10.95
C TRP A 15 -6.87 -2.05 -10.32
N SER A 16 -5.82 -2.74 -10.79
CA SER A 16 -4.45 -2.49 -10.33
C SER A 16 -3.92 -1.14 -10.84
N THR A 17 -4.36 -0.70 -12.01
CA THR A 17 -4.00 0.63 -12.54
C THR A 17 -4.71 1.72 -11.74
N VAL A 18 -6.01 1.59 -11.48
CA VAL A 18 -6.77 2.55 -10.67
C VAL A 18 -6.21 2.66 -9.24
N LYS A 19 -5.84 1.52 -8.63
CA LYS A 19 -5.20 1.47 -7.31
C LYS A 19 -3.89 2.27 -7.29
N ASP A 20 -3.08 2.10 -8.32
CA ASP A 20 -1.78 2.75 -8.44
C ASP A 20 -1.93 4.25 -8.73
N ASP A 21 -2.89 4.65 -9.57
CA ASP A 21 -3.25 6.05 -9.81
C ASP A 21 -3.71 6.74 -8.51
N LEU A 22 -4.55 6.06 -7.71
CA LEU A 22 -5.01 6.57 -6.41
C LEU A 22 -3.85 6.74 -5.43
N LEU A 23 -2.96 5.74 -5.35
CA LEU A 23 -1.77 5.80 -4.52
C LEU A 23 -0.88 6.98 -4.93
N GLU A 24 -0.61 7.16 -6.22
CA GLU A 24 0.21 8.26 -6.74
C GLU A 24 -0.41 9.63 -6.45
N CYS A 25 -1.72 9.79 -6.70
CA CYS A 25 -2.45 11.03 -6.41
C CYS A 25 -2.41 11.40 -4.93
N TYR A 26 -2.37 10.41 -4.04
CA TYR A 26 -2.34 10.63 -2.60
C TYR A 26 -0.92 10.91 -2.08
N LEU A 27 0.08 10.14 -2.53
CA LEU A 27 1.42 10.16 -1.92
C LEU A 27 2.19 11.44 -2.19
N VAL A 28 2.08 12.04 -3.38
CA VAL A 28 2.78 13.30 -3.69
C VAL A 28 2.35 14.44 -2.73
N PRO A 29 1.05 14.75 -2.55
CA PRO A 29 0.63 15.76 -1.59
C PRO A 29 0.89 15.33 -0.15
N TYR A 30 0.76 14.05 0.19
CA TYR A 30 1.10 13.54 1.52
C TYR A 30 2.55 13.83 1.89
N PHE A 31 3.52 13.35 1.10
CA PHE A 31 4.94 13.57 1.35
C PHE A 31 5.26 15.07 1.43
N SER A 32 4.67 15.86 0.52
CA SER A 32 4.81 17.31 0.52
C SER A 32 4.34 17.95 1.83
N LYS A 33 3.23 17.51 2.41
CA LYS A 33 2.74 18.06 3.69
C LYS A 33 3.52 17.52 4.88
N ILE A 34 3.68 16.19 4.95
CA ILE A 34 4.21 15.52 6.13
C ILE A 34 5.67 15.89 6.41
N MET A 35 6.48 16.11 5.36
CA MET A 35 7.86 16.56 5.51
C MET A 35 7.97 17.96 6.12
N ALA A 36 6.93 18.80 6.01
CA ALA A 36 6.93 20.15 6.62
C ALA A 36 6.83 20.11 8.16
N THR A 37 6.42 18.97 8.75
CA THR A 37 6.42 18.78 10.21
C THR A 37 7.82 18.73 10.81
N GLY A 38 8.86 18.50 9.98
CA GLY A 38 10.25 18.33 10.42
C GLY A 38 10.50 17.04 11.22
N LYS A 39 9.52 16.14 11.31
CA LYS A 39 9.66 14.85 11.98
C LYS A 39 10.12 13.75 11.00
N PRO A 40 10.87 12.74 11.45
CA PRO A 40 11.13 11.55 10.64
C PRO A 40 9.82 10.92 10.17
N THR A 41 9.75 10.54 8.90
CA THR A 41 8.58 9.91 8.30
C THR A 41 8.91 8.47 7.93
N VAL A 42 8.06 7.53 8.32
CA VAL A 42 8.18 6.12 7.97
C VAL A 42 6.99 5.73 7.11
N TYR A 43 7.27 5.38 5.87
CA TYR A 43 6.30 4.74 4.97
C TYR A 43 6.48 3.23 5.04
N ILE A 44 5.39 2.48 5.19
CA ILE A 44 5.40 1.03 5.18
C ILE A 44 4.44 0.53 4.10
N ASP A 45 4.98 -0.17 3.11
CA ASP A 45 4.18 -1.01 2.21
C ASP A 45 4.06 -2.40 2.83
N CYS A 46 2.83 -2.76 3.20
CA CYS A 46 2.56 -4.02 3.88
C CYS A 46 2.52 -5.23 2.94
N PHE A 47 2.38 -5.00 1.62
CA PHE A 47 2.22 -6.04 0.60
C PHE A 47 2.95 -5.61 -0.68
N ALA A 48 4.28 -5.50 -0.58
CA ALA A 48 5.10 -4.76 -1.56
C ALA A 48 5.24 -5.43 -2.94
N GLY A 49 5.16 -6.76 -3.01
CA GLY A 49 5.43 -7.51 -4.25
C GLY A 49 6.88 -7.35 -4.71
N ALA A 50 7.13 -7.71 -5.98
CA ALA A 50 8.46 -7.60 -6.59
C ALA A 50 8.90 -6.16 -6.92
N GLY A 51 8.02 -5.16 -6.74
CA GLY A 51 8.25 -3.77 -7.11
C GLY A 51 8.12 -3.45 -8.61
N ILE A 52 8.32 -4.43 -9.49
CA ILE A 52 8.10 -4.37 -10.94
C ILE A 52 7.25 -5.59 -11.35
N PHE A 53 6.27 -5.37 -12.22
CA PHE A 53 5.45 -6.44 -12.81
C PHE A 53 6.14 -7.05 -14.05
N GLU A 54 5.66 -8.19 -14.54
CA GLU A 54 6.23 -8.85 -15.74
C GLU A 54 6.15 -8.00 -17.00
N ASP A 55 5.26 -7.00 -17.05
CA ASP A 55 5.09 -6.03 -18.14
C ASP A 55 5.93 -4.75 -17.95
N ASP A 56 6.96 -4.80 -17.11
CA ASP A 56 7.84 -3.69 -16.72
C ASP A 56 7.14 -2.51 -16.04
N THR A 57 5.85 -2.63 -15.71
CA THR A 57 5.15 -1.57 -14.99
C THR A 57 5.57 -1.52 -13.52
N PRO A 58 5.71 -0.32 -12.92
CA PRO A 58 6.07 -0.21 -11.52
C PRO A 58 4.91 -0.64 -10.62
N GLY A 59 5.25 -1.30 -9.52
CA GLY A 59 4.37 -1.57 -8.38
C GLY A 59 4.48 -0.51 -7.29
N SER A 60 3.71 -0.69 -6.20
CA SER A 60 3.58 0.30 -5.12
C SER A 60 4.90 0.74 -4.47
N PRO A 61 5.95 -0.11 -4.29
CA PRO A 61 7.22 0.35 -3.75
C PRO A 61 7.88 1.41 -4.64
N LEU A 62 7.93 1.17 -5.95
CA LEU A 62 8.57 2.09 -6.90
C LEU A 62 7.72 3.33 -7.16
N ILE A 63 6.40 3.18 -7.19
CA ILE A 63 5.46 4.32 -7.24
C ILE A 63 5.68 5.23 -6.03
N ALA A 64 5.78 4.68 -4.82
CA ALA A 64 5.99 5.46 -3.61
C ALA A 64 7.35 6.20 -3.61
N LEU A 65 8.42 5.55 -4.10
CA LEU A 65 9.73 6.19 -4.27
C LEU A 65 9.69 7.34 -5.28
N ASN A 66 9.03 7.14 -6.43
CA ASN A 66 8.84 8.19 -7.43
C ASN A 66 8.02 9.36 -6.87
N CYS A 67 6.96 9.09 -6.10
CA CYS A 67 6.17 10.12 -5.44
C CYS A 67 6.99 10.94 -4.43
N LEU A 68 7.87 10.26 -3.68
CA LEU A 68 8.80 10.92 -2.77
C LEU A 68 9.76 11.85 -3.53
N ASP A 69 10.36 11.40 -4.63
CA ASP A 69 11.24 12.22 -5.46
C ASP A 69 10.51 13.44 -6.03
N LYS A 70 9.29 13.27 -6.54
CA LYS A 70 8.43 14.36 -6.99
C LYS A 70 8.19 15.38 -5.87
N ALA A 71 7.83 14.91 -4.67
CA ALA A 71 7.58 15.76 -3.51
C ALA A 71 8.84 16.51 -3.02
N MET A 72 10.03 15.91 -3.14
CA MET A 72 11.30 16.55 -2.77
C MET A 72 11.76 17.58 -3.82
N SER A 73 11.57 17.30 -5.11
CA SER A 73 12.00 18.18 -6.20
C SER A 73 11.38 19.58 -6.16
N GLY A 74 10.15 19.70 -5.65
CA GLY A 74 9.42 20.97 -5.51
C GLY A 74 9.90 21.87 -4.37
N LYS A 75 10.86 21.44 -3.54
CA LYS A 75 11.23 22.15 -2.30
C LYS A 75 12.70 22.59 -2.29
N ARG A 76 12.93 23.88 -2.57
CA ARG A 76 14.28 24.49 -2.55
C ARG A 76 14.86 24.74 -1.16
N ASN A 77 14.03 24.75 -0.10
CA ASN A 77 14.43 25.23 1.24
C ASN A 77 14.07 24.31 2.42
N VAL A 78 13.69 23.05 2.17
CA VAL A 78 13.40 22.12 3.27
C VAL A 78 14.68 21.41 3.71
N ARG A 79 14.99 21.52 5.00
CA ARG A 79 16.04 20.76 5.70
C ARG A 79 15.89 19.28 5.34
N ASN A 80 16.95 18.65 4.82
CA ASN A 80 16.96 17.30 4.26
C ASN A 80 16.04 16.31 5.04
N PRO A 81 14.80 16.07 4.58
CA PRO A 81 13.80 15.39 5.37
C PRO A 81 14.16 13.91 5.51
N LYS A 82 14.07 13.38 6.74
CA LYS A 82 14.35 11.97 7.01
C LYS A 82 13.11 11.14 6.69
N VAL A 83 13.11 10.51 5.53
CA VAL A 83 12.05 9.58 5.11
C VAL A 83 12.65 8.19 5.01
N TYR A 84 12.03 7.22 5.67
CA TYR A 84 12.39 5.81 5.63
C TYR A 84 11.26 5.01 4.99
N MET A 85 11.62 4.12 4.08
CA MET A 85 10.68 3.29 3.34
C MET A 85 10.88 1.83 3.77
N LYS A 86 9.84 1.19 4.28
CA LYS A 86 9.85 -0.24 4.65
C LYS A 86 8.91 -1.00 3.75
N PHE A 87 9.35 -2.12 3.22
CA PHE A 87 8.59 -2.95 2.29
C PHE A 87 8.50 -4.37 2.84
N ILE A 88 7.31 -4.85 3.16
CA ILE A 88 7.09 -6.23 3.64
C ILE A 88 6.75 -7.09 2.42
N GLU A 89 7.54 -8.13 2.18
CA GLU A 89 7.38 -9.03 1.03
C GLU A 89 7.71 -10.48 1.41
N LEU A 90 6.90 -11.43 0.94
CA LEU A 90 7.03 -12.85 1.30
C LEU A 90 7.80 -13.66 0.26
N HIS A 91 7.47 -13.48 -1.02
CA HIS A 91 7.87 -14.36 -2.12
C HIS A 91 8.95 -13.73 -3.02
N HIS A 92 8.91 -12.42 -3.25
CA HIS A 92 9.72 -11.73 -4.26
C HIS A 92 10.75 -10.76 -3.64
N VAL A 93 11.38 -11.16 -2.54
CA VAL A 93 12.25 -10.30 -1.75
C VAL A 93 13.51 -9.90 -2.52
N GLU A 94 14.13 -10.85 -3.22
CA GLU A 94 15.38 -10.61 -3.94
C GLU A 94 15.13 -9.73 -5.17
N GLU A 95 14.05 -9.99 -5.89
CA GLU A 95 13.59 -9.18 -7.01
C GLU A 95 13.31 -7.74 -6.55
N LEU A 96 12.57 -7.57 -5.45
CA LEU A 96 12.30 -6.24 -4.90
C LEU A 96 13.59 -5.50 -4.51
N ILE A 97 14.53 -6.16 -3.84
CA ILE A 97 15.82 -5.55 -3.49
C ILE A 97 16.58 -5.09 -4.74
N ASN A 98 16.59 -5.91 -5.78
CA ASN A 98 17.27 -5.61 -7.05
C ASN A 98 16.58 -4.44 -7.79
N ASN A 99 15.26 -4.37 -7.73
CA ASN A 99 14.45 -3.35 -8.38
C ASN A 99 14.48 -2.00 -7.67
N ILE A 100 14.90 -1.93 -6.40
CA ILE A 100 15.07 -0.65 -5.69
C ILE A 100 16.24 0.14 -6.31
N PRO A 101 15.99 1.37 -6.80
CA PRO A 101 17.03 2.20 -7.40
C PRO A 101 18.20 2.46 -6.44
N PRO A 102 19.47 2.44 -6.90
CA PRO A 102 20.64 2.61 -6.04
C PRO A 102 20.62 3.84 -5.13
N ASN A 103 20.10 4.97 -5.63
CA ASN A 103 19.98 6.24 -4.89
C ASN A 103 18.97 6.18 -3.72
N HIS A 104 18.11 5.16 -3.67
CA HIS A 104 17.12 4.96 -2.61
C HIS A 104 17.48 3.85 -1.61
N ARG A 105 18.51 3.03 -1.89
CA ARG A 105 18.85 1.87 -1.04
C ARG A 105 19.13 2.25 0.42
N SER A 106 19.75 3.40 0.68
CA SER A 106 20.09 3.84 2.03
C SER A 106 18.88 4.20 2.91
N LYS A 107 17.72 4.49 2.31
CA LYS A 107 16.47 4.80 3.02
C LYS A 107 15.46 3.67 2.98
N CYS A 108 15.71 2.62 2.20
CA CYS A 108 14.80 1.50 2.01
C CYS A 108 15.21 0.29 2.85
N GLN A 109 14.22 -0.40 3.41
CA GLN A 109 14.41 -1.70 4.05
C GLN A 109 13.36 -2.68 3.52
N VAL A 110 13.81 -3.78 2.93
CA VAL A 110 12.95 -4.91 2.57
C VAL A 110 12.92 -5.90 3.72
N ILE A 111 11.73 -6.32 4.11
CA ILE A 111 11.45 -7.18 5.26
C ILE A 111 10.82 -8.45 4.74
N LYS A 112 11.60 -9.55 4.76
CA LYS A 112 11.15 -10.86 4.30
C LYS A 112 10.15 -11.47 5.27
N GLY A 113 8.91 -11.63 4.82
CA GLY A 113 7.89 -12.40 5.52
C GLY A 113 6.49 -11.85 5.34
N ARG A 114 5.58 -12.33 6.18
CA ARG A 114 4.17 -11.97 6.15
C ARG A 114 3.90 -10.71 6.97
N TYR A 115 3.06 -9.83 6.46
CA TYR A 115 2.58 -8.64 7.15
C TYR A 115 2.17 -8.92 8.62
N GLU A 116 1.38 -9.97 8.85
CA GLU A 116 0.83 -10.30 10.17
C GLU A 116 1.91 -10.63 11.20
N ASN A 117 3.06 -11.13 10.73
CA ASN A 117 4.17 -11.52 11.58
C ASN A 117 5.10 -10.34 11.89
N HIS A 118 5.12 -9.30 11.04
CA HIS A 118 6.11 -8.23 11.13
C HIS A 118 5.54 -6.90 11.59
N ILE A 119 4.30 -6.55 11.22
CA ILE A 119 3.78 -5.20 11.43
C ILE A 119 3.82 -4.78 12.90
N LYS A 120 3.36 -5.65 13.83
CA LYS A 120 3.37 -5.36 15.27
C LYS A 120 4.79 -5.12 15.80
N GLY A 121 5.76 -5.94 15.38
CA GLY A 121 7.15 -5.79 15.78
C GLY A 121 7.78 -4.50 15.24
N ILE A 122 7.53 -4.16 13.97
CA ILE A 122 8.02 -2.92 13.35
C ILE A 122 7.47 -1.71 14.11
N LEU A 123 6.16 -1.71 14.35
CA LEU A 123 5.47 -0.62 15.02
C LEU A 123 5.95 -0.46 16.48
N ASN A 124 6.10 -1.54 17.24
CA ASN A 124 6.66 -1.50 18.59
C ASN A 124 8.09 -0.94 18.59
N HIS A 125 8.94 -1.36 17.66
CA HIS A 125 10.29 -0.81 17.54
C HIS A 125 10.28 0.70 17.24
N LEU A 126 9.38 1.18 16.36
CA LEU A 126 9.24 2.62 16.11
C LEU A 126 8.79 3.38 17.36
N LYS A 127 7.87 2.81 18.15
CA LYS A 127 7.45 3.38 19.44
C LYS A 127 8.61 3.45 20.44
N GLU A 128 9.34 2.35 20.61
CA GLU A 128 10.44 2.21 21.57
C GLU A 128 11.62 3.12 21.24
N SER A 129 11.73 3.61 20.00
CA SER A 129 12.74 4.61 19.62
C SER A 129 12.61 5.94 20.39
N GLY A 130 11.45 6.22 20.98
CA GLY A 130 11.15 7.48 21.68
C GLY A 130 11.09 8.71 20.77
N GLN A 131 11.23 8.54 19.45
CA GLN A 131 11.17 9.63 18.49
C GLN A 131 9.72 9.97 18.14
N SER A 132 9.44 11.27 18.01
CA SER A 132 8.21 11.77 17.41
C SER A 132 8.27 11.51 15.90
N ILE A 133 7.58 10.47 15.43
CA ILE A 133 7.61 9.94 14.05
C ILE A 133 6.26 10.19 13.37
N ASN A 134 6.28 10.45 12.06
CA ASN A 134 5.09 10.32 11.21
C ASN A 134 5.05 8.93 10.58
N LEU A 135 3.89 8.28 10.59
CA LEU A 135 3.67 6.96 10.02
C LEU A 135 2.70 7.04 8.84
N PHE A 136 3.06 6.35 7.75
CA PHE A 136 2.14 6.00 6.68
C PHE A 136 2.11 4.49 6.50
N LEU A 137 0.93 3.88 6.53
CA LEU A 137 0.74 2.47 6.21
C LEU A 137 -0.06 2.34 4.91
N TYR A 138 0.56 1.75 3.89
CA TYR A 138 -0.15 1.24 2.73
C TYR A 138 -0.49 -0.24 2.94
N ILE A 139 -1.77 -0.57 2.94
CA ILE A 139 -2.29 -1.90 3.28
C ILE A 139 -3.18 -2.38 2.13
N ASP A 140 -2.64 -3.28 1.30
CA ASP A 140 -3.34 -3.86 0.15
C ASP A 140 -3.45 -5.40 0.31
N PRO A 141 -4.34 -5.87 1.20
CA PRO A 141 -4.40 -7.28 1.52
C PRO A 141 -5.15 -8.06 0.44
N TYR A 142 -4.74 -9.30 0.21
CA TYR A 142 -5.48 -10.25 -0.65
C TYR A 142 -6.90 -10.58 -0.12
N GLY A 143 -7.22 -10.22 1.13
CA GLY A 143 -8.53 -10.40 1.74
C GLY A 143 -8.62 -9.82 3.16
N ILE A 144 -9.83 -9.73 3.71
CA ILE A 144 -10.10 -8.97 4.95
C ILE A 144 -9.59 -9.63 6.23
N LYS A 145 -9.29 -10.92 6.18
CA LYS A 145 -8.74 -11.66 7.33
C LYS A 145 -7.42 -11.08 7.82
N HIS A 146 -6.74 -10.30 6.98
CA HIS A 146 -5.45 -9.70 7.28
C HIS A 146 -5.57 -8.31 7.92
N LEU A 147 -6.78 -7.76 8.08
CA LEU A 147 -7.00 -6.48 8.72
C LEU A 147 -7.30 -6.66 10.20
N ASN A 148 -6.46 -6.07 11.06
CA ASN A 148 -6.68 -6.04 12.49
C ASN A 148 -7.04 -4.61 12.92
N ALA A 149 -8.26 -4.42 13.41
CA ALA A 149 -8.75 -3.13 13.87
C ALA A 149 -7.93 -2.55 15.04
N GLU A 150 -7.33 -3.40 15.88
CA GLU A 150 -6.45 -2.98 16.98
C GLU A 150 -5.25 -2.16 16.48
N LEU A 151 -4.82 -2.37 15.23
CA LEU A 151 -3.75 -1.60 14.62
C LEU A 151 -4.11 -0.12 14.48
N PHE A 152 -5.38 0.18 14.21
CA PHE A 152 -5.88 1.52 13.95
C PHE A 152 -5.88 2.36 15.22
N ASP A 153 -6.46 1.82 16.29
CA ASP A 153 -6.49 2.47 17.59
C ASP A 153 -5.08 2.69 18.14
N TRP A 154 -4.21 1.70 17.95
CA TRP A 154 -2.82 1.78 18.40
C TRP A 154 -2.03 2.87 17.66
N ALA A 155 -2.14 2.96 16.33
CA ALA A 155 -1.38 3.92 15.54
C ALA A 155 -1.77 5.38 15.83
N ALA A 156 -3.05 5.64 16.13
CA ALA A 156 -3.57 7.00 16.35
C ALA A 156 -2.97 7.72 17.57
N HIS A 157 -2.48 6.99 18.57
CA HIS A 157 -2.05 7.56 19.86
C HIS A 157 -0.53 7.64 20.06
N ILE A 158 0.27 7.12 19.13
CA ILE A 158 1.70 6.89 19.35
C ILE A 158 2.57 7.78 18.46
N PHE A 159 2.10 8.07 17.26
CA PHE A 159 2.84 8.84 16.28
C PHE A 159 2.44 10.31 16.29
N ASN A 160 3.33 11.17 15.80
CA ASN A 160 3.02 12.58 15.57
C ASN A 160 1.88 12.75 14.56
N SER A 161 1.86 11.88 13.56
CA SER A 161 0.79 11.71 12.58
C SER A 161 0.80 10.25 12.15
N ALA A 162 -0.37 9.66 12.01
CA ALA A 162 -0.54 8.32 11.46
C ALA A 162 -1.60 8.39 10.35
N GLU A 163 -1.23 7.93 9.16
CA GLU A 163 -2.13 7.80 8.04
C GLU A 163 -2.12 6.37 7.51
N LEU A 164 -3.29 5.87 7.16
CA LEU A 164 -3.48 4.52 6.65
C LEU A 164 -4.28 4.59 5.36
N LEU A 165 -3.71 4.04 4.28
CA LEU A 165 -4.39 3.85 3.01
C LEU A 165 -4.61 2.35 2.82
N ILE A 166 -5.88 1.95 2.90
CA ILE A 166 -6.29 0.54 2.94
C ILE A 166 -7.17 0.26 1.74
N ASN A 167 -6.78 -0.74 0.94
CA ASN A 167 -7.60 -1.20 -0.16
C ASN A 167 -8.47 -2.38 0.28
N PHE A 168 -9.69 -2.42 -0.25
CA PHE A 168 -10.62 -3.51 0.01
C PHE A 168 -11.17 -4.04 -1.31
N ASN A 169 -11.18 -5.37 -1.47
CA ASN A 169 -12.03 -5.99 -2.48
C ASN A 169 -13.48 -5.92 -2.01
N SER A 170 -14.31 -5.12 -2.68
CA SER A 170 -15.71 -4.84 -2.30
C SER A 170 -16.55 -6.11 -2.18
N LEU A 171 -16.44 -7.03 -3.15
CA LEU A 171 -17.18 -8.31 -3.15
C LEU A 171 -16.72 -9.22 -2.01
N GLY A 172 -15.40 -9.32 -1.81
CA GLY A 172 -14.81 -10.06 -0.70
C GLY A 172 -15.25 -9.49 0.65
N PHE A 173 -15.38 -8.17 0.76
CA PHE A 173 -15.89 -7.48 1.95
C PHE A 173 -17.33 -7.80 2.23
N PHE A 174 -18.19 -7.59 1.24
CA PHE A 174 -19.59 -7.86 1.35
C PHE A 174 -19.87 -9.33 1.71
N ARG A 175 -19.21 -10.28 1.03
CA ARG A 175 -19.33 -11.72 1.34
C ARG A 175 -18.94 -12.06 2.77
N ASN A 176 -17.85 -11.48 3.30
CA ASN A 176 -17.47 -11.74 4.68
C ASN A 176 -18.48 -11.14 5.67
N ALA A 177 -19.03 -9.96 5.39
CA ALA A 177 -20.08 -9.34 6.21
C ALA A 177 -21.37 -10.18 6.24
N CYS A 178 -21.87 -10.63 5.08
CA CYS A 178 -23.05 -11.50 5.00
C CYS A 178 -22.86 -12.82 5.74
N ARG A 179 -21.66 -13.42 5.61
CA ARG A 179 -21.31 -14.64 6.34
C ARG A 179 -21.35 -14.45 7.86
N LEU A 180 -20.87 -13.32 8.37
CA LEU A 180 -20.94 -13.02 9.81
C LEU A 180 -22.38 -12.80 10.30
N ASN A 181 -23.26 -12.32 9.42
CA ASN A 181 -24.68 -12.11 9.70
C ASN A 181 -25.56 -13.33 9.35
N ASN A 182 -24.97 -14.52 9.13
CA ASN A 182 -25.69 -15.74 8.70
C ASN A 182 -26.65 -15.52 7.51
N THR A 183 -26.32 -14.59 6.63
CA THR A 183 -27.10 -14.27 5.44
C THR A 183 -26.46 -14.95 4.24
N GLU A 184 -27.18 -15.88 3.62
CA GLU A 184 -26.76 -16.44 2.34
C GLU A 184 -26.97 -15.42 1.22
N VAL A 185 -25.91 -15.08 0.50
CA VAL A 185 -25.99 -14.23 -0.69
C VAL A 185 -25.36 -14.95 -1.86
N ARG A 186 -26.08 -15.05 -2.98
CA ARG A 186 -25.55 -15.62 -4.22
C ARG A 186 -24.81 -14.53 -4.97
N GLU A 187 -23.75 -14.90 -5.70
CA GLU A 187 -22.89 -13.95 -6.40
C GLU A 187 -23.67 -13.03 -7.36
N LYS A 188 -24.71 -13.57 -8.01
CA LYS A 188 -25.66 -12.81 -8.84
C LYS A 188 -26.42 -11.70 -8.10
N ASP A 189 -26.72 -11.90 -6.81
CA ASP A 189 -27.46 -10.94 -6.00
C ASP A 189 -26.56 -9.75 -5.57
N ILE A 190 -25.24 -9.87 -5.75
CA ILE A 190 -24.24 -8.82 -5.45
C ILE A 190 -23.89 -8.03 -6.72
N THR A 191 -23.90 -8.69 -7.88
CA THR A 191 -23.56 -8.07 -9.18
C THR A 191 -24.77 -7.43 -9.86
N GLU A 192 -26.01 -7.84 -9.54
CA GLU A 192 -27.23 -7.15 -9.97
C GLU A 192 -27.31 -5.74 -9.31
N GLY A 193 -26.82 -4.72 -10.03
CA GLY A 193 -26.87 -3.32 -9.62
C GLY A 193 -25.49 -2.64 -9.48
N LEU A 194 -24.40 -3.39 -9.58
CA LEU A 194 -23.07 -2.82 -9.78
C LEU A 194 -22.90 -2.54 -11.28
N GLU A 195 -23.31 -1.35 -11.74
CA GLU A 195 -22.82 -0.83 -13.01
C GLU A 195 -21.31 -0.61 -12.88
N GLU A 196 -20.51 -1.58 -13.33
CA GLU A 196 -19.08 -1.38 -13.48
C GLU A 196 -18.87 -0.26 -14.51
N TYR A 197 -18.34 0.88 -14.05
CA TYR A 197 -17.98 1.98 -14.93
C TYR A 197 -16.82 1.54 -15.83
N ASP A 198 -17.15 1.12 -17.05
CA ASP A 198 -16.16 0.76 -18.05
C ASP A 198 -15.63 2.03 -18.74
N ARG A 199 -14.41 2.43 -18.37
CA ARG A 199 -13.68 3.55 -19.01
C ARG A 199 -13.35 3.31 -20.48
N SER A 200 -13.52 2.10 -21.02
CA SER A 200 -13.30 1.82 -22.44
C SER A 200 -14.41 2.35 -23.35
N ILE A 201 -15.56 2.73 -22.79
CA ILE A 201 -16.67 3.33 -23.54
C ILE A 201 -16.59 4.85 -23.45
N VAL A 202 -15.70 5.45 -24.26
CA VAL A 202 -15.79 6.89 -24.55
C VAL A 202 -17.06 7.10 -25.37
N LYS A 203 -18.13 7.63 -24.77
CA LYS A 203 -19.28 8.15 -25.54
C LYS A 203 -18.77 9.29 -26.41
N THR A 204 -18.52 8.99 -27.69
CA THR A 204 -18.28 10.00 -28.71
C THR A 204 -19.55 10.84 -28.80
N THR A 205 -19.47 12.10 -28.41
CA THR A 205 -20.52 13.09 -28.64
C THR A 205 -20.15 13.88 -29.89
#